data_AF-A0A940XMJ7-F1
#
_entry.id   AF-A0A940XMJ7-F1
#
_cell.length_a   1.000
_cell.length_b   1.000
_cell.length_c   1.000
_cell.angle_alpha   90.00
_cell.angle_beta   90.00
_cell.angle_gamma   90.00
#
_symmetry.space_group_name_H-M   'P 1'
#
loop_
_entity.id
_entity.type
_entity.pdbx_description
1 polymer ?
#
loop_
_entity_poly.entity_id
_entity_poly.type
_entity_poly.pdbx_seq_one_letter_code
_entity_poly.pdbx_strand_id
1 'polypeptide(L)' 'MAQDLSVVVYPPGEDGGRRVRFDGSFVGLAYTLLDIAEFLRRAGVEDVEASDVEAAPWVEWRGGGPHDWTY' A
#
# COMPACT_ATOMS: atom_id res chain seq x y z
N MET A 1 10.26 19.20 -8.55
CA MET A 1 10.32 17.74 -8.76
C MET A 1 9.00 17.20 -8.29
N ALA A 2 8.26 16.47 -9.13
CA ALA A 2 7.01 15.88 -8.71
C ALA A 2 7.32 14.99 -7.50
N GLN A 3 6.72 15.31 -6.36
CA GLN A 3 6.59 14.37 -5.26
C GLN A 3 5.64 13.28 -5.77
N ASP A 4 6.16 12.37 -6.57
CA ASP A 4 5.42 11.22 -7.05
C ASP A 4 5.08 10.41 -5.79
N LEU A 5 3.83 10.51 -5.35
CA LEU A 5 3.25 9.70 -4.27
C LEU A 5 3.67 8.25 -4.51
N SER A 6 4.69 7.78 -3.79
CA SER A 6 5.30 6.48 -4.09
C SER A 6 4.91 5.53 -2.98
N VAL A 7 3.88 4.73 -3.25
CA VAL A 7 3.48 3.64 -2.37
C VAL A 7 4.16 2.38 -2.83
N VAL A 8 4.95 1.77 -1.95
CA VAL A 8 5.62 0.50 -2.22
C VAL A 8 5.08 -0.56 -1.28
N VAL A 9 4.44 -1.56 -1.85
CA VAL A 9 3.92 -2.73 -1.13
C VAL A 9 4.83 -3.91 -1.39
N TYR A 10 5.48 -4.39 -0.32
CA TYR A 10 6.42 -5.51 -0.39
C TYR A 10 5.69 -6.85 -0.51
N PRO A 11 6.40 -7.94 -0.86
CA PRO A 11 5.80 -9.28 -0.91
C PRO A 11 5.15 -9.68 0.43
N PRO A 12 4.14 -10.57 0.42
CA PRO A 12 3.60 -11.15 1.65
C PRO A 12 4.69 -11.80 2.50
N GLY A 13 4.66 -11.51 3.80
CA GLY A 13 5.50 -12.16 4.80
C GLY A 13 4.95 -13.53 5.21
N GLU A 14 5.65 -14.20 6.12
CA GLU A 14 5.23 -15.51 6.66
C GLU A 14 3.88 -15.43 7.40
N ASP A 15 3.52 -14.26 7.93
CA ASP A 15 2.26 -13.99 8.61
C ASP A 15 1.15 -13.50 7.66
N GLY A 16 1.45 -13.41 6.36
CA GLY A 16 0.60 -12.87 5.32
C GLY A 16 0.44 -11.36 5.28
N GLY A 17 1.08 -10.65 6.20
CA GLY A 17 1.16 -9.20 6.17
C GLY A 17 2.07 -8.71 5.04
N ARG A 18 1.73 -7.57 4.45
CA ARG A 18 2.55 -6.88 3.46
C ARG A 18 3.07 -5.57 4.03
N ARG A 19 4.39 -5.40 4.04
CA ARG A 19 5.02 -4.16 4.48
C ARG A 19 4.69 -3.05 3.49
N VAL A 20 4.21 -1.91 3.99
CA VAL A 20 3.86 -0.75 3.18
C VAL A 20 4.82 0.39 3.47
N ARG A 21 5.34 1.01 2.41
CA ARG A 21 6.05 2.29 2.50
C ARG A 21 5.33 3.36 1.70
N PHE A 22 5.36 4.58 2.21
CA PHE A 22 4.84 5.79 1.56
C PHE A 22 5.93 6.85 1.59
N ASP A 23 6.26 7.42 0.43
CA ASP A 23 7.33 8.42 0.27
C ASP A 23 8.63 8.01 0.96
N GLY A 24 8.99 6.74 0.74
CA GLY A 24 10.20 6.16 1.31
C GLY A 24 10.16 5.90 2.82
N SER A 25 9.06 6.18 3.54
CA SER A 25 8.89 5.92 4.98
C SER A 25 8.04 4.67 5.22
N PHE A 26 8.34 3.90 6.28
CA PHE A 26 7.49 2.76 6.67
C PHE A 26 6.24 3.27 7.38
N VAL A 27 5.05 2.89 6.88
CA VAL A 27 3.76 3.36 7.41
C VAL A 27 2.95 2.27 8.09
N GLY A 28 3.21 0.99 7.79
CA GLY A 28 2.54 -0.11 8.47
C GLY A 28 2.64 -1.45 7.77
N LEU A 29 2.07 -2.46 8.41
CA LEU A 29 1.88 -3.81 7.88
C LEU A 29 0.40 -3.96 7.51
N ALA A 30 0.11 -4.13 6.21
CA ALA A 30 -1.24 -4.29 5.71
C ALA A 30 -1.59 -5.77 5.57
N TYR A 31 -2.84 -6.13 5.86
CA TYR A 31 -3.40 -7.45 5.57
C TYR A 31 -4.52 -7.37 4.52
N THR A 32 -4.93 -6.15 4.18
CA THR A 32 -5.97 -5.83 3.20
C THR A 32 -5.63 -4.53 2.45
N LEU A 33 -6.31 -4.29 1.33
CA LEU A 33 -6.25 -3.00 0.64
C LEU A 33 -6.78 -1.84 1.51
N LEU A 34 -7.72 -2.11 2.41
CA LEU A 34 -8.27 -1.13 3.34
C LEU A 34 -7.20 -0.62 4.31
N ASP A 35 -6.32 -1.49 4.81
CA ASP A 35 -5.22 -1.08 5.68
C ASP A 35 -4.28 -0.10 4.97
N ILE A 36 -4.02 -0.32 3.69
CA ILE A 36 -3.19 0.59 2.88
C ILE A 36 -3.87 1.95 2.76
N ALA A 37 -5.16 1.98 2.41
CA ALA A 37 -5.92 3.23 2.33
C ALA A 37 -5.92 3.98 3.67
N GLU A 38 -6.08 3.28 4.79
CA GLU A 38 -5.97 3.85 6.14
C GLU A 38 -4.58 4.45 6.43
N PHE A 39 -3.50 3.78 6.03
CA PHE A 39 -2.15 4.33 6.20
C PHE A 39 -1.95 5.63 5.41
N LEU A 40 -2.49 5.69 4.19
CA LEU A 40 -2.41 6.87 3.34
C LEU A 40 -3.24 8.03 3.87
N ARG A 41 -4.47 7.76 4.34
CA ARG A 41 -5.30 8.76 5.04
C ARG A 41 -4.58 9.35 6.25
N ARG A 42 -3.94 8.51 7.07
CA ARG A 42 -3.14 8.97 8.21
C ARG A 42 -1.88 9.73 7.82
N ALA A 43 -1.36 9.50 6.62
CA ALA A 43 -0.21 10.21 6.06
C ALA A 43 -0.60 11.52 5.32
N GLY A 44 -1.89 11.87 5.27
CA GLY A 44 -2.39 13.12 4.67
C GLY A 44 -2.89 12.99 3.22
N VAL A 45 -3.02 11.76 2.70
CA VAL A 45 -3.72 11.53 1.42
C VAL A 45 -5.21 11.42 1.71
N GLU A 46 -5.92 12.53 1.56
CA GLU A 46 -7.35 12.61 1.82
C GLU A 46 -8.17 11.82 0.78
N ASP A 47 -9.35 11.33 1.17
CA ASP A 47 -10.34 10.65 0.32
C ASP A 47 -9.86 9.43 -0.50
N VAL A 48 -8.73 8.82 -0.14
CA VAL A 48 -8.26 7.58 -0.77
C VAL A 48 -9.00 6.36 -0.23
N GLU A 49 -9.61 5.57 -1.11
CA GLU A 49 -10.29 4.32 -0.77
C GLU A 49 -9.52 3.08 -1.24
N ALA A 50 -9.92 1.91 -0.76
CA ALA A 50 -9.30 0.64 -1.14
C ALA A 50 -9.34 0.38 -2.66
N SER A 51 -10.41 0.80 -3.34
CA SER A 51 -10.55 0.71 -4.79
C SER A 51 -9.58 1.62 -5.53
N ASP A 52 -9.20 2.76 -4.95
CA ASP A 52 -8.20 3.66 -5.53
C ASP A 52 -6.82 3.00 -5.45
N VAL A 53 -6.48 2.42 -4.29
CA VAL A 53 -5.23 1.66 -4.10
C VAL A 53 -5.13 0.47 -5.06
N GLU A 54 -6.24 -0.23 -5.30
CA GLU A 54 -6.31 -1.38 -6.21
C GLU A 54 -5.98 -0.99 -7.66
N ALA A 55 -6.57 0.11 -8.14
CA ALA A 55 -6.44 0.57 -9.52
C ALA A 55 -5.25 1.52 -9.75
N ALA A 56 -4.57 1.92 -8.68
CA ALA A 56 -3.58 2.99 -8.70
C ALA A 56 -2.29 2.62 -9.47
N PRO A 57 -1.91 3.40 -10.49
CA PRO A 57 -0.60 3.25 -11.13
C PRO A 57 0.56 3.77 -10.25
N TRP A 58 0.26 4.46 -9.16
CA TRP A 58 1.23 5.00 -8.19
C TRP A 58 1.56 4.01 -7.06
N VAL A 59 0.95 2.82 -7.05
CA VAL A 59 1.31 1.73 -6.14
C VAL A 59 2.25 0.77 -6.85
N GLU A 60 3.48 0.67 -6.36
CA GLU A 60 4.42 -0.36 -6.73
C GLU A 60 4.16 -1.64 -5.93
N TRP A 61 3.60 -2.63 -6.60
CA TRP A 61 3.34 -3.96 -6.06
C TRP A 61 4.54 -4.89 -6.28
N ARG A 62 5.20 -5.31 -5.19
CA ARG A 62 6.32 -6.27 -5.23
C ARG A 62 5.87 -7.65 -4.77
N GLY A 63 6.25 -8.68 -5.54
CA GLY A 63 5.96 -10.08 -5.20
C GLY A 63 4.48 -10.47 -5.32
N GLY A 64 3.76 -9.87 -6.26
CA GLY A 64 2.33 -10.06 -6.48
C GLY A 64 1.58 -8.72 -6.47
N GLY A 65 0.43 -8.67 -7.14
CA GLY A 65 -0.44 -7.51 -7.30
C GLY A 65 -1.38 -7.25 -6.12
N PRO A 66 -2.43 -6.42 -6.32
CA PRO A 66 -3.36 -5.99 -5.26
C PRO A 66 -4.23 -7.13 -4.68
N HIS A 67 -4.30 -8.27 -5.34
CA HIS A 67 -5.09 -9.44 -4.90
C HIS A 67 -4.23 -10.60 -4.38
N ASP A 68 -2.91 -10.49 -4.47
CA ASP A 68 -1.99 -11.53 -4.02
C ASP A 68 -1.72 -11.35 -2.52
N TRP A 69 -2.58 -11.98 -1.72
CA TRP A 69 -2.49 -12.08 -0.27
C TRP A 69 -2.39 -13.56 0.13
N THR A 70 -1.65 -13.87 1.20
CA THR A 70 -1.60 -15.22 1.76
C THR A 70 -2.52 -15.27 2.98
N TYR A 71 -3.60 -16.03 2.85
CA TYR A 71 -4.61 -16.28 3.90
C TYR A 71 -4.32 -17.56 4.68
#